data_AF-A0A523L1B3-F1
#
_entry.id   AF-A0A523L1B3-F1
#
_cell.length_a   1.000
_cell.length_b   1.000
_cell.length_c   1.000
_cell.angle_alpha   90.00
_cell.angle_beta   90.00
_cell.angle_gamma   90.00
#
_symmetry.space_group_name_H-M   'P 1'
#
loop_
_entity.id
_entity.type
_entity.pdbx_description
1 polymer ?
#
loop_
_entity_poly.entity_id
_entity_poly.type
_entity_poly.pdbx_seq_one_letter_code
_entity_poly.pdbx_strand_id
1 'polypeptide(L)'
;MSHKVIITCAPTGAIHTPSMSPYLPVTPDQIADAAIAAAEAGATILHLHARDPNDGRPTQDPDVFRQFLPRIKSSTNAVINITTGGSPHMTVDERLQPAMQLQPELASL
;
A
#
# COMPACT_ATOMS: atom_id res chain seq x y z
N MET A 1 1.95 -13.75 -30.44
CA MET A 1 1.39 -13.11 -29.23
C MET A 1 2.55 -12.71 -28.33
N SER A 2 2.65 -11.43 -27.90
CA SER A 2 3.65 -11.07 -26.88
C SER A 2 3.16 -11.55 -25.51
N HIS A 3 4.00 -12.24 -24.74
CA HIS A 3 3.68 -12.60 -23.36
C HIS A 3 3.67 -11.34 -22.50
N LYS A 4 2.49 -10.95 -22.03
CA LYS A 4 2.34 -9.83 -21.08
C LYS A 4 2.75 -10.31 -19.69
N VAL A 5 3.58 -9.55 -19.01
CA VAL A 5 4.06 -9.83 -17.66
C VAL A 5 3.40 -8.87 -16.68
N ILE A 6 2.90 -9.41 -15.57
CA ILE A 6 2.33 -8.61 -14.47
C ILE A 6 3.48 -8.10 -13.61
N ILE A 7 3.52 -6.79 -13.39
CA ILE A 7 4.48 -6.16 -12.49
C ILE A 7 3.71 -5.64 -11.28
N THR A 8 4.07 -6.11 -10.10
CA THR A 8 3.53 -5.62 -8.83
C THR A 8 4.58 -4.77 -8.13
N CYS A 9 4.21 -3.56 -7.69
CA CYS A 9 5.08 -2.73 -6.85
C CYS A 9 4.53 -2.67 -5.42
N ALA A 10 5.42 -2.88 -4.44
CA ALA A 10 5.13 -2.75 -3.02
C ALA A 10 5.97 -1.59 -2.43
N PRO A 11 5.46 -0.34 -2.43
CA PRO A 11 6.30 0.84 -2.25
C PRO A 11 6.84 1.05 -0.83
N THR A 12 6.24 0.44 0.20
CA THR A 12 6.64 0.70 1.60
C THR A 12 6.69 -0.52 2.52
N GLY A 13 5.67 -1.40 2.49
CA GLY A 13 5.59 -2.56 3.37
C GLY A 13 5.57 -2.21 4.86
N ALA A 14 5.87 -3.20 5.71
CA ALA A 14 5.91 -3.06 7.17
C ALA A 14 7.22 -3.55 7.83
N ILE A 15 8.19 -4.03 7.04
CA ILE A 15 9.46 -4.57 7.56
C ILE A 15 10.51 -3.47 7.74
N HIS A 16 10.78 -2.68 6.70
CA HIS A 16 11.75 -1.59 6.78
C HIS A 16 11.25 -0.45 7.69
N THR A 17 12.17 0.22 8.37
CA THR A 17 11.89 1.38 9.23
C THR A 17 12.43 2.67 8.60
N PRO A 18 11.88 3.86 8.95
CA PRO A 18 12.33 5.13 8.38
C PRO A 18 13.83 5.40 8.58
N SER A 19 14.41 4.91 9.67
CA SER A 19 15.86 5.02 9.93
C SER A 19 16.75 4.24 8.95
N MET A 20 16.20 3.28 8.20
CA MET A 20 16.95 2.48 7.23
C MET A 20 17.14 3.20 5.88
N SER A 21 16.23 4.12 5.53
CA SER A 21 16.31 4.85 4.28
C SER A 21 15.47 6.13 4.33
N PRO A 22 16.01 7.28 3.89
CA PRO A 22 15.22 8.51 3.75
C PRO A 22 14.20 8.45 2.61
N TYR A 23 14.27 7.42 1.76
CA TYR A 23 13.37 7.22 0.62
C TYR A 23 12.19 6.30 0.91
N LEU A 24 12.10 5.75 2.14
CA LEU A 24 10.96 4.92 2.52
C LEU A 24 9.69 5.79 2.60
N PRO A 25 8.64 5.52 1.80
CA PRO A 25 7.40 6.28 1.88
C PRO A 25 6.70 6.03 3.22
N VAL A 26 6.42 7.09 3.97
CA VAL A 26 5.79 7.04 5.29
C VAL A 26 4.42 7.70 5.29
N THR A 27 4.33 8.94 4.84
CA THR A 27 3.07 9.68 4.87
C THR A 27 2.11 9.19 3.78
N PRO A 28 0.78 9.39 3.93
CA PRO A 28 -0.19 9.07 2.89
C PRO A 28 0.15 9.69 1.53
N ASP A 29 0.63 10.94 1.52
CA ASP A 29 1.05 11.60 0.28
C ASP A 29 2.26 10.92 -0.37
N GLN A 30 3.28 10.57 0.42
CA GLN A 30 4.45 9.86 -0.09
C GLN A 30 4.09 8.47 -0.63
N ILE A 31 3.19 7.76 0.05
CA ILE A 31 2.70 6.44 -0.38
C ILE A 31 1.91 6.57 -1.69
N ALA A 32 1.03 7.57 -1.80
CA ALA A 32 0.29 7.84 -3.04
C ALA A 32 1.24 8.17 -4.20
N ASP A 33 2.20 9.07 -3.97
CA ASP A 33 3.16 9.50 -4.99
C ASP A 33 4.01 8.33 -5.48
N ALA A 34 4.55 7.53 -4.56
CA ALA A 34 5.35 6.35 -4.91
C ALA A 34 4.53 5.31 -5.69
N ALA A 35 3.27 5.08 -5.30
CA ALA A 35 2.39 4.13 -5.96
C ALA A 35 1.99 4.59 -7.37
N ILE A 36 1.66 5.88 -7.54
CA ILE A 36 1.33 6.47 -8.84
C ILE A 36 2.55 6.43 -9.76
N ALA A 37 3.72 6.86 -9.28
CA ALA A 37 4.96 6.81 -10.06
C ALA A 37 5.31 5.37 -10.49
N ALA A 38 5.08 4.39 -9.62
CA ALA A 38 5.27 2.98 -9.97
C ALA A 38 4.32 2.53 -11.09
N ALA A 39 3.06 2.96 -11.05
CA ALA A 39 2.08 2.64 -12.10
C ALA A 39 2.44 3.32 -13.43
N GLU A 40 2.87 4.58 -13.41
CA GLU A 40 3.38 5.30 -14.60
C GLU A 40 4.60 4.62 -15.21
N ALA A 41 5.45 4.00 -14.38
CA ALA A 41 6.60 3.21 -14.81
C ALA A 41 6.23 1.80 -15.34
N GLY A 42 4.96 1.40 -15.26
CA GLY A 42 4.45 0.15 -15.81
C GLY A 42 4.02 -0.91 -14.80
N ALA A 43 3.95 -0.60 -13.50
CA ALA A 43 3.34 -1.50 -12.53
C ALA A 43 1.82 -1.61 -12.78
N THR A 44 1.33 -2.85 -12.87
CA THR A 44 -0.09 -3.16 -13.10
C THR A 44 -0.85 -3.43 -11.81
N ILE A 45 -0.14 -3.69 -10.71
CA ILE A 45 -0.70 -3.94 -9.38
C ILE A 45 0.12 -3.15 -8.34
N LEU A 46 -0.57 -2.52 -7.40
CA LEU A 46 0.02 -1.77 -6.29
C LEU A 46 -0.31 -2.47 -4.98
N HIS A 47 0.69 -3.05 -4.32
CA HIS A 47 0.57 -3.72 -3.03
C HIS A 47 0.80 -2.73 -1.90
N LEU A 48 -0.24 -2.41 -1.14
CA LEU A 48 -0.28 -1.25 -0.28
C LEU A 48 -0.34 -1.62 1.20
N HIS A 49 0.48 -0.92 1.97
CA HIS A 49 0.50 -0.86 3.42
C HIS A 49 0.34 0.59 3.85
N ALA A 50 -0.17 0.82 5.06
CA ALA A 50 -0.19 2.13 5.68
C ALA A 50 0.83 2.21 6.82
N ARG A 51 1.26 3.44 7.12
CA ARG A 51 2.12 3.78 8.26
C ARG A 51 1.55 4.98 9.00
N ASP A 52 1.83 5.08 10.30
CA ASP A 52 1.53 6.28 11.06
C ASP A 52 2.34 7.46 10.48
N PRO A 53 1.68 8.56 10.07
CA PRO A 53 2.37 9.69 9.45
C PRO A 53 3.39 10.39 10.37
N ASN A 54 3.27 10.22 11.69
CA ASN A 54 4.10 10.93 12.67
C ASN A 54 5.45 10.24 12.91
N ASP A 55 5.49 8.90 12.86
CA ASP A 55 6.69 8.14 13.22
C ASP A 55 7.02 6.96 12.28
N GLY A 56 6.17 6.67 11.30
CA GLY A 56 6.37 5.63 10.31
C GLY A 56 6.16 4.20 10.79
N ARG A 57 5.63 3.99 12.01
CA ARG A 57 5.25 2.65 12.48
C ARG A 57 4.14 2.08 11.59
N PRO A 58 4.14 0.78 11.27
CA PRO A 58 3.05 0.18 10.49
C PRO A 58 1.70 0.36 11.19
N THR A 59 0.64 0.63 10.41
CA THR A 59 -0.73 0.71 10.91
C THR A 59 -1.69 -0.03 9.98
N GLN A 60 -2.71 -0.68 10.55
CA GLN A 60 -3.85 -1.25 9.81
C GLN A 60 -5.13 -0.44 10.06
N ASP A 61 -5.00 0.82 10.48
CA ASP A 61 -6.13 1.75 10.61
C ASP A 61 -6.70 2.09 9.21
N PRO A 62 -7.94 1.69 8.89
CA PRO A 62 -8.56 1.97 7.60
C PRO A 62 -8.67 3.47 7.30
N ASP A 63 -8.72 4.35 8.30
CA ASP A 63 -8.77 5.80 8.08
C ASP A 63 -7.47 6.34 7.50
N VAL A 64 -6.33 5.70 7.77
CA VAL A 64 -5.06 6.06 7.14
C VAL A 64 -5.03 5.62 5.67
N PHE A 65 -5.59 4.45 5.34
CA PHE A 65 -5.75 4.02 3.95
C PHE A 65 -6.67 4.96 3.15
N ARG A 66 -7.76 5.44 3.75
CA ARG A 66 -8.69 6.38 3.13
C ARG A 66 -8.03 7.70 2.71
N GLN A 67 -6.89 8.07 3.30
CA GLN A 67 -6.18 9.29 2.95
C GLN A 67 -5.43 9.19 1.61
N PHE A 68 -5.01 8.00 1.17
CA PHE A 68 -4.23 7.85 -0.07
C PHE A 68 -4.93 7.05 -1.17
N LEU A 69 -5.81 6.10 -0.84
CA LEU A 69 -6.46 5.26 -1.84
C LEU A 69 -7.31 6.03 -2.87
N PRO A 70 -8.11 7.06 -2.51
CA PRO A 70 -8.87 7.83 -3.49
C PRO A 70 -7.97 8.55 -4.49
N ARG A 71 -6.83 9.09 -4.03
CA ARG A 71 -5.85 9.76 -4.87
C ARG A 71 -5.26 8.77 -5.88
N ILE A 72 -4.77 7.61 -5.42
CA ILE A 72 -4.25 6.55 -6.31
C ILE A 72 -5.32 6.14 -7.34
N LYS A 73 -6.55 5.84 -6.89
CA LYS A 73 -7.64 5.40 -7.76
C LYS A 73 -8.02 6.45 -8.81
N SER A 74 -7.90 7.74 -8.49
CA SER A 74 -8.16 8.82 -9.44
C SER A 74 -7.04 9.03 -10.46
N SER A 75 -5.83 8.53 -10.18
CA SER A 75 -4.63 8.81 -10.99
C SER A 75 -4.19 7.62 -11.86
N THR A 76 -4.63 6.41 -11.57
CA THR A 76 -4.21 5.21 -12.34
C THR A 76 -5.28 4.12 -12.35
N ASN A 77 -5.21 3.24 -13.36
CA ASN A 77 -6.02 2.01 -13.47
C ASN A 77 -5.28 0.76 -12.93
N ALA A 78 -4.13 0.94 -12.27
CA ALA A 78 -3.44 -0.19 -11.63
C ALA A 78 -4.30 -0.79 -10.52
N VAL A 79 -4.31 -2.12 -10.42
CA VAL A 79 -5.11 -2.85 -9.43
C VAL A 79 -4.63 -2.52 -8.02
N ILE A 80 -5.56 -2.16 -7.14
CA ILE A 80 -5.27 -1.92 -5.72
C ILE A 80 -5.27 -3.27 -4.99
N ASN A 81 -4.11 -3.60 -4.41
CA ASN A 81 -3.92 -4.76 -3.54
C ASN A 81 -3.68 -4.28 -2.10
N ILE A 82 -4.63 -4.51 -1.18
CA ILE A 82 -4.48 -4.14 0.23
C ILE A 82 -3.94 -5.32 1.04
N THR A 83 -2.94 -5.05 1.87
CA THR A 83 -2.38 -6.07 2.77
C THR A 83 -3.38 -6.59 3.80
N THR A 84 -3.41 -7.90 4.01
CA THR A 84 -3.95 -8.53 5.23
C THR A 84 -2.83 -9.04 6.15
N GLY A 85 -1.58 -8.72 5.85
CA GLY A 85 -0.41 -9.00 6.67
C GLY A 85 -0.15 -7.91 7.70
N GLY A 86 -0.16 -6.64 7.28
CA GLY A 86 0.18 -5.52 8.15
C GLY A 86 1.57 -5.70 8.79
N SER A 87 1.66 -5.45 10.10
CA SER A 87 2.80 -5.85 10.94
C SER A 87 2.58 -7.24 11.52
N PRO A 88 3.61 -8.09 11.65
CA PRO A 88 3.50 -9.41 12.30
C PRO A 88 3.12 -9.33 13.78
N HIS A 89 3.20 -8.14 14.39
CA HIS A 89 2.81 -7.91 15.79
C HIS A 89 1.32 -7.56 15.95
N MET A 90 0.58 -7.36 14.86
CA MET A 90 -0.86 -7.10 14.90
C MET A 90 -1.65 -8.41 14.99
N THR A 91 -2.80 -8.33 15.64
CA THR A 91 -3.78 -9.42 15.66
C THR A 91 -4.40 -9.64 14.27
N VAL A 92 -4.99 -10.81 14.05
CA VAL A 92 -5.70 -11.11 12.78
C VAL A 92 -6.86 -10.13 12.57
N ASP A 93 -7.61 -9.81 13.62
CA ASP A 93 -8.77 -8.91 13.52
C ASP A 93 -8.38 -7.50 13.09
N GLU A 94 -7.30 -6.95 13.66
CA GLU A 94 -6.72 -5.66 13.24
C GLU A 94 -6.26 -5.72 11.77
N ARG A 95 -5.55 -6.81 11.41
CA ARG A 95 -4.99 -6.98 10.07
C ARG A 95 -6.05 -7.05 8.98
N LEU A 96 -7.23 -7.59 9.27
CA LEU A 96 -8.31 -7.72 8.29
C LEU A 96 -9.10 -6.41 8.08
N GLN A 97 -9.05 -5.45 9.01
CA GLN A 97 -9.91 -4.26 8.95
C GLN A 97 -9.82 -3.48 7.63
N PRO A 98 -8.63 -3.17 7.06
CA PRO A 98 -8.57 -2.42 5.81
C PRO A 98 -9.23 -3.14 4.64
N ALA A 99 -8.94 -4.43 4.46
CA ALA A 99 -9.53 -5.21 3.37
C ALA A 99 -11.05 -5.38 3.56
N MET A 100 -11.52 -5.64 4.78
CA MET A 100 -12.94 -5.81 5.08
C MET A 100 -13.75 -4.52 4.90
N GLN A 101 -13.20 -3.36 5.24
CA GLN A 101 -13.95 -2.11 5.15
C GLN A 101 -13.85 -1.46 3.77
N LEU A 102 -12.72 -1.63 3.08
CA LEU A 102 -12.42 -0.92 1.83
C LEU A 102 -12.66 -1.77 0.58
N GLN A 103 -12.88 -3.08 0.74
CA GLN A 103 -13.31 -4.02 -0.31
C GLN A 103 -12.49 -3.85 -1.62
N PRO A 104 -11.16 -4.04 -1.56
CA PRO A 104 -10.29 -3.87 -2.73
C PRO A 104 -10.51 -4.98 -3.76
N GLU A 105 -10.05 -4.73 -4.98
CA GLU A 105 -10.05 -5.75 -6.04
C GLU A 105 -9.16 -6.94 -5.71
N LEU A 106 -8.08 -6.72 -4.95
CA LEU A 106 -7.15 -7.75 -4.51
C LEU A 106 -6.74 -7.51 -3.04
N ALA A 107 -6.53 -8.59 -2.30
CA ALA A 107 -5.92 -8.54 -0.97
C ALA A 107 -4.88 -9.67 -0.83
N SER A 108 -3.75 -9.39 -0.18
CA SER A 108 -2.71 -10.38 0.05
C SER A 108 -3.13 -11.41 1.11
N LEU A 109 -2.63 -12.64 1.07
CA LEU A 109 -2.81 -13.67 2.11
C LEU A 109 -1.50 -14.41 2.38
#